data_AF-C9PPV2-F1
#
_entry.id   AF-C9PPV2-F1
#
_cell.length_a   1.000
_cell.length_b   1.000
_cell.length_c   1.000
_cell.angle_alpha   90.00
_cell.angle_beta   90.00
_cell.angle_gamma   90.00
#
_symmetry.space_group_name_H-M   'P 1'
#
loop_
_entity.id
_entity.type
_entity.pdbx_description
1 polymer ?
#
loop_
_entity_poly.entity_id
_entity_poly.type
_entity_poly.pdbx_seq_one_letter_code
_entity_poly.pdbx_strand_id
1 'polypeptide(L)'
;MFKLLKTVFKTGDATVKYPFKPLDVHPDVRGRPEFNSDQCIVCSACTMACPANALTMRTDAVTGDRTWSLFLARCIFCGRCEEVCPTKAIRLTNDFELAVANKDDLLQETTFTTVSCANCHQPFTSHKELNYTIALLKQSGLNDEQIQRQQAILSCCPECRRQLSLDKTSHMGKVMGAKFAHYQQEENK
;
A
#
# COMPACT_ATOMS: atom_id res chain seq x y z
N MET A 1 48.44 -38.31 -16.20
CA MET A 1 48.70 -36.87 -16.46
C MET A 1 47.87 -36.29 -17.61
N PHE A 2 47.82 -36.91 -18.80
CA PHE A 2 47.07 -36.39 -19.98
C PHE A 2 45.56 -36.15 -19.79
N LYS A 3 44.87 -36.94 -18.95
CA LYS A 3 43.45 -36.70 -18.63
C LYS A 3 43.21 -35.33 -17.99
N LEU A 4 44.13 -34.88 -17.14
CA LEU A 4 43.99 -33.60 -16.44
C LEU A 4 44.09 -32.43 -17.43
N LEU A 5 45.08 -32.47 -18.33
CA LEU A 5 45.23 -31.49 -19.40
C LEU A 5 44.00 -31.44 -20.31
N LYS A 6 43.47 -32.59 -20.73
CA LYS A 6 42.25 -32.67 -21.54
C LYS A 6 41.03 -32.06 -20.84
N THR A 7 40.90 -32.26 -19.53
CA THR A 7 39.82 -31.65 -18.74
C THR A 7 39.99 -30.14 -18.68
N VAL A 8 41.19 -29.62 -18.38
CA VAL A 8 41.45 -28.18 -18.30
C VAL A 8 41.12 -27.47 -19.61
N PHE A 9 41.58 -27.99 -20.75
CA PHE A 9 41.26 -27.41 -22.06
C PHE A 9 39.77 -27.49 -22.43
N LYS A 10 39.06 -28.54 -21.98
CA LYS A 10 37.62 -28.70 -22.23
C LYS A 10 36.77 -27.78 -21.36
N THR A 11 37.18 -27.58 -20.11
CA THR A 11 36.47 -26.74 -19.13
C THR A 11 36.66 -25.25 -19.44
N GLY A 12 37.84 -24.85 -19.93
CA GLY A 12 38.16 -23.45 -20.15
C GLY A 12 38.24 -22.66 -18.84
N ASP A 13 38.09 -21.34 -18.92
CA ASP A 13 38.13 -20.45 -17.76
C ASP A 13 36.80 -20.51 -17.00
N ALA A 14 36.85 -20.97 -15.75
CA ALA A 14 35.68 -21.01 -14.87
C ALA A 14 35.33 -19.63 -14.27
N THR A 15 36.22 -18.64 -14.40
CA THR A 15 36.04 -17.30 -13.81
C THR A 15 35.31 -16.35 -14.76
N VAL A 16 34.57 -15.42 -14.17
CA VAL A 16 33.95 -14.30 -14.90
C VAL A 16 34.83 -13.05 -14.80
N LYS A 17 34.66 -12.09 -15.71
CA LYS A 17 35.44 -10.85 -15.75
C LYS A 17 34.96 -9.77 -14.77
N TYR A 18 34.31 -10.15 -13.67
CA TYR A 18 33.89 -9.22 -12.63
C TYR A 18 35.11 -8.57 -11.97
N PRO A 19 35.14 -7.25 -11.69
CA PRO A 19 34.06 -6.26 -11.88
C PRO A 19 34.07 -5.53 -13.24
N PHE A 20 34.99 -5.85 -14.16
CA PHE A 20 35.10 -5.17 -15.46
C PHE A 20 33.98 -5.54 -16.47
N LYS A 21 33.28 -6.64 -16.23
CA LYS A 21 32.02 -7.01 -16.89
C LYS A 21 30.99 -7.35 -15.80
N PRO A 22 29.76 -6.79 -15.84
CA PRO A 22 28.71 -7.15 -14.90
C PRO A 22 28.42 -8.65 -14.90
N LEU A 23 28.01 -9.17 -13.75
CA LEU A 23 27.54 -10.54 -13.65
C LEU A 23 26.22 -10.66 -14.40
N ASP A 24 26.10 -11.68 -15.26
CA ASP A 24 24.84 -12.02 -15.90
C ASP A 24 23.94 -12.69 -14.87
N VAL A 25 22.84 -12.05 -14.52
CA VAL A 25 21.88 -12.51 -13.52
C VAL A 25 20.55 -12.82 -14.18
N HIS A 26 19.81 -13.77 -13.62
CA HIS A 26 18.48 -14.09 -14.12
C HIS A 26 17.55 -12.86 -14.01
N PRO A 27 16.66 -12.60 -15.00
CA PRO A 27 15.74 -11.46 -14.96
C PRO A 27 14.86 -11.40 -13.71
N ASP A 28 14.53 -12.55 -13.11
CA ASP A 28 13.69 -12.64 -11.91
C ASP A 28 14.47 -12.59 -10.58
N VAL A 29 15.76 -12.22 -10.61
CA VAL A 29 16.52 -11.97 -9.38
C VAL A 29 15.86 -10.88 -8.56
N ARG A 30 15.77 -11.12 -7.25
CA ARG A 30 15.22 -10.20 -6.27
C ARG A 30 16.33 -9.38 -5.62
N GLY A 31 16.57 -8.20 -6.17
CA GLY A 31 17.49 -7.20 -5.67
C GLY A 31 16.78 -6.05 -4.95
N ARG A 32 17.36 -4.85 -5.02
CA ARG A 32 16.92 -3.64 -4.31
C ARG A 32 15.43 -3.36 -4.56
N PRO A 33 14.62 -3.19 -3.49
CA PRO A 33 13.27 -2.64 -3.64
C PRO A 33 13.36 -1.19 -4.11
N GLU A 34 12.75 -0.90 -5.24
CA GLU A 34 12.60 0.45 -5.78
C GLU A 34 11.20 0.96 -5.48
N PHE A 35 11.10 2.17 -4.94
CA PHE A 35 9.85 2.78 -4.51
C PHE A 35 9.54 4.04 -5.34
N ASN A 36 8.36 4.06 -5.95
CA ASN A 36 7.81 5.18 -6.68
C ASN A 36 6.75 5.89 -5.84
N SER A 37 7.10 7.07 -5.31
CA SER A 37 6.22 7.86 -4.45
C SER A 37 4.98 8.40 -5.19
N ASP A 38 5.06 8.60 -6.52
CA ASP A 38 3.95 9.12 -7.31
C ASP A 38 2.81 8.11 -7.40
N GLN A 39 3.14 6.84 -7.55
CA GLN A 39 2.19 5.72 -7.61
C GLN A 39 1.71 5.23 -6.24
N CYS A 40 2.44 5.55 -5.17
CA CYS A 40 2.07 5.12 -3.82
C CYS A 40 0.79 5.82 -3.34
N ILE A 41 -0.18 5.04 -2.86
CA ILE A 41 -1.41 5.56 -2.25
C ILE A 41 -1.39 5.56 -0.72
N VAL A 42 -0.28 5.19 -0.08
CA VAL A 42 -0.12 5.25 1.39
C VAL A 42 -1.08 4.32 2.17
N CYS A 43 -1.46 3.18 1.57
CA CYS A 43 -2.38 2.20 2.16
C CYS A 43 -1.73 1.24 3.19
N SER A 44 -0.41 1.31 3.39
CA SER A 44 0.35 0.46 4.32
C SER A 44 0.32 -1.06 4.04
N ALA A 45 -0.18 -1.51 2.88
CA ALA A 45 -0.21 -2.95 2.55
C ALA A 45 1.20 -3.58 2.56
N CYS A 46 2.19 -2.89 1.99
CA CYS A 46 3.57 -3.38 1.93
C CYS A 46 4.25 -3.44 3.31
N THR A 47 3.91 -2.52 4.23
CA THR A 47 4.48 -2.51 5.58
C THR A 47 3.90 -3.67 6.40
N MET A 48 2.60 -3.93 6.28
CA MET A 48 1.93 -5.06 6.92
C MET A 48 2.42 -6.42 6.41
N ALA A 49 2.77 -6.51 5.12
CA ALA A 49 3.26 -7.76 4.52
C ALA A 49 4.75 -8.03 4.77
N CYS A 50 5.51 -7.07 5.32
CA CYS A 50 6.96 -7.20 5.49
C CYS A 50 7.32 -8.09 6.69
N PRO A 51 7.84 -9.31 6.49
CA PRO A 51 8.11 -10.24 7.60
C PRO A 51 9.26 -9.79 8.50
N ALA A 52 10.20 -8.99 7.96
CA ALA A 52 11.36 -8.51 8.68
C ALA A 52 11.18 -7.13 9.31
N ASN A 53 9.99 -6.51 9.17
CA ASN A 53 9.73 -5.12 9.57
C ASN A 53 10.78 -4.13 9.03
N ALA A 54 11.28 -4.38 7.82
CA ALA A 54 12.17 -3.47 7.11
C ALA A 54 11.43 -2.25 6.54
N LEU A 55 10.12 -2.40 6.32
CA LEU A 55 9.20 -1.36 5.88
C LEU A 55 8.35 -0.91 7.06
N THR A 56 8.21 0.40 7.26
CA THR A 56 7.37 0.98 8.32
C THR A 56 6.55 2.16 7.82
N MET A 57 5.43 2.42 8.48
CA MET A 57 4.61 3.61 8.29
C MET A 57 4.46 4.31 9.66
N ARG A 58 4.98 5.53 9.80
CA ARG A 58 4.81 6.34 11.00
C ARG A 58 3.84 7.48 10.72
N THR A 59 2.97 7.79 11.67
CA THR A 59 2.05 8.92 11.59
C THR A 59 2.53 9.99 12.57
N ASP A 60 2.69 11.22 12.08
CA ASP A 60 2.98 12.37 12.94
C ASP A 60 1.75 12.70 13.81
N ALA A 61 1.96 12.90 15.11
CA ALA A 61 0.86 13.11 16.05
C ALA A 61 0.24 14.51 15.95
N VAL A 62 0.96 15.48 15.40
CA VAL A 62 0.54 16.88 15.28
C VAL A 62 -0.05 17.15 13.91
N THR A 63 0.66 16.80 12.84
CA THR A 63 0.21 17.05 11.46
C THR A 63 -0.68 15.93 10.92
N GLY A 64 -0.55 14.71 11.45
CA GLY A 64 -1.18 13.52 10.90
C GLY A 64 -0.47 12.96 9.66
N ASP A 65 0.60 13.59 9.19
CA ASP A 65 1.32 13.15 8.00
C ASP A 65 1.93 11.75 8.18
N ARG A 66 1.97 10.99 7.09
CA ARG A 66 2.46 9.61 7.12
C ARG A 66 3.82 9.52 6.46
N THR A 67 4.81 9.03 7.20
CA THR A 67 6.16 8.75 6.69
C THR A 67 6.31 7.27 6.43
N TRP A 68 6.52 6.92 5.16
CA TRP A 68 6.95 5.61 4.73
C TRP A 68 8.47 5.51 4.86
N SER A 69 8.97 4.41 5.43
CA SER A 69 10.42 4.18 5.54
C SER A 69 10.76 2.75 5.12
N LEU A 70 11.82 2.61 4.31
CA LEU A 70 12.50 1.34 4.03
C LEU A 70 13.91 1.39 4.63
N PHE A 71 14.20 0.46 5.53
CA PHE A 71 15.55 0.24 6.01
C PHE A 71 16.15 -1.02 5.40
N LEU A 72 16.96 -0.82 4.37
CA LEU A 72 17.47 -1.88 3.49
C LEU A 72 18.35 -2.89 4.26
N ALA A 73 19.03 -2.48 5.33
CA ALA A 73 19.83 -3.38 6.18
C ALA A 73 19.00 -4.46 6.90
N ARG A 74 17.68 -4.29 7.04
CA ARG A 74 16.76 -5.30 7.60
C ARG A 74 16.01 -6.08 6.51
N CYS A 75 16.07 -5.63 5.26
CA CYS A 75 15.34 -6.25 4.17
C CYS A 75 15.91 -7.65 3.89
N ILE A 76 15.03 -8.64 3.75
CA ILE A 76 15.40 -10.02 3.38
C ILE A 76 15.07 -10.35 1.91
N PHE A 77 14.77 -9.32 1.10
CA PHE A 77 14.51 -9.42 -0.34
C PHE A 77 13.45 -10.47 -0.75
N CYS A 78 12.45 -10.70 0.11
CA CYS A 78 11.47 -11.77 -0.08
C CYS A 78 10.41 -11.53 -1.17
N GLY A 79 10.23 -10.30 -1.67
CA GLY A 79 9.25 -9.99 -2.71
C GLY A 79 7.83 -9.66 -2.24
N ARG A 80 7.47 -9.95 -0.98
CA ARG A 80 6.08 -9.79 -0.50
C ARG A 80 5.51 -8.38 -0.64
N CYS A 81 6.35 -7.35 -0.50
CA CYS A 81 5.92 -5.96 -0.65
C CYS A 81 5.48 -5.60 -2.07
N GLU A 82 6.13 -6.17 -3.08
CA GLU A 82 5.78 -6.02 -4.50
C GLU A 82 4.46 -6.74 -4.81
N GLU A 83 4.31 -7.98 -4.33
CA GLU A 83 3.10 -8.79 -4.55
C GLU A 83 1.82 -8.13 -4.01
N VAL A 84 1.88 -7.51 -2.83
CA VAL A 84 0.70 -6.91 -2.19
C VAL A 84 0.42 -5.47 -2.62
N CYS A 85 1.30 -4.84 -3.38
CA CYS A 85 1.14 -3.43 -3.73
C CYS A 85 0.06 -3.25 -4.82
N PRO A 86 -1.10 -2.63 -4.51
CA PRO A 86 -2.21 -2.57 -5.47
C PRO A 86 -1.89 -1.70 -6.69
N THR A 87 -0.99 -0.72 -6.54
CA THR A 87 -0.61 0.23 -7.59
C THR A 87 0.78 -0.04 -8.19
N LYS A 88 1.44 -1.13 -7.77
CA LYS A 88 2.82 -1.47 -8.16
C LYS A 88 3.84 -0.35 -7.89
N ALA A 89 3.59 0.44 -6.83
CA ALA A 89 4.46 1.52 -6.39
C ALA A 89 5.78 1.05 -5.78
N ILE A 90 5.91 -0.23 -5.45
CA ILE A 90 7.17 -0.84 -5.02
C ILE A 90 7.41 -2.10 -5.84
N ARG A 91 8.64 -2.27 -6.33
CA ARG A 91 9.07 -3.42 -7.13
C ARG A 91 10.47 -3.87 -6.73
N LEU A 92 10.80 -5.15 -6.91
CA LEU A 92 12.18 -5.59 -6.75
C LEU A 92 12.92 -5.45 -8.08
N THR A 93 14.11 -4.88 -8.03
CA THR A 93 14.98 -4.69 -9.19
C THR A 93 16.03 -5.80 -9.26
N ASN A 94 16.84 -5.84 -10.32
CA ASN A 94 18.00 -6.72 -10.42
C ASN A 94 19.26 -6.12 -9.78
N ASP A 95 19.16 -4.96 -9.11
CA ASP A 95 20.30 -4.32 -8.46
C ASP A 95 20.66 -5.04 -7.15
N PHE A 96 21.85 -5.63 -7.10
CA PHE A 96 22.37 -6.38 -5.94
C PHE A 96 23.67 -5.78 -5.38
N GLU A 97 24.25 -4.76 -6.00
CA GLU A 97 25.53 -4.16 -5.62
C GLU A 97 25.33 -3.05 -4.58
N LEU A 98 24.75 -3.42 -3.43
CA LEU A 98 24.17 -2.48 -2.45
C LEU A 98 25.13 -2.10 -1.31
N ALA A 99 26.42 -2.30 -1.50
CA ALA A 99 27.42 -2.00 -0.48
C ALA A 99 27.53 -0.48 -0.25
N VAL A 100 27.51 -0.05 1.01
CA VAL A 100 27.64 1.35 1.41
C VAL A 100 28.67 1.48 2.54
N ALA A 101 29.24 2.67 2.69
CA ALA A 101 30.19 2.97 3.77
C ALA A 101 29.49 3.27 5.10
N ASN A 102 28.31 3.91 5.06
CA ASN A 102 27.56 4.28 6.25
C ASN A 102 26.21 3.57 6.29
N LYS A 103 25.79 3.17 7.49
CA LYS A 103 24.50 2.49 7.71
C LYS A 103 23.29 3.35 7.31
N ASP A 104 23.40 4.67 7.46
CA ASP A 104 22.31 5.60 7.20
C ASP A 104 21.97 5.71 5.70
N ASP A 105 22.93 5.37 4.81
CA ASP A 105 22.71 5.31 3.36
C ASP A 105 21.74 4.17 2.95
N LEU A 106 21.41 3.27 3.88
CA LEU A 106 20.45 2.19 3.69
C LEU A 106 19.03 2.56 4.12
N LEU A 107 18.82 3.78 4.63
CA LEU A 107 17.49 4.27 5.01
C LEU A 107 16.93 5.15 3.90
N GLN A 108 15.72 4.80 3.45
CA GLN A 108 14.93 5.63 2.54
C GLN A 108 13.64 6.03 3.25
N GLU A 109 13.30 7.32 3.21
CA GLU A 109 12.05 7.83 3.79
C GLU A 109 11.29 8.71 2.78
N THR A 110 9.97 8.73 2.90
CA THR A 110 9.11 9.62 2.11
C THR A 110 7.86 9.95 2.92
N THR A 111 7.56 11.24 3.05
CA THR A 111 6.42 11.74 3.83
C THR A 111 5.28 12.15 2.91
N PHE A 112 4.06 11.80 3.30
CA PHE A 112 2.83 12.07 2.56
C PHE A 112 1.85 12.85 3.43
N THR A 113 1.21 13.84 2.83
CA THR A 113 0.18 14.64 3.50
C THR A 113 -1.13 13.89 3.65
N THR A 114 -1.84 14.17 4.74
CA THR A 114 -3.15 13.59 5.01
C THR A 114 -4.29 14.56 4.78
N VAL A 115 -5.47 14.00 4.49
CA VAL A 115 -6.74 14.73 4.50
C VAL A 115 -7.35 14.71 5.89
N SER A 116 -7.99 15.82 6.22
CA SER A 116 -8.80 15.97 7.44
C SER A 116 -10.22 15.47 7.21
N CYS A 117 -10.82 14.89 8.25
CA CYS A 117 -12.21 14.45 8.27
C CYS A 117 -13.17 15.63 8.04
N ALA A 118 -14.16 15.47 7.17
CA ALA A 118 -15.17 16.50 6.92
C ALA A 118 -16.04 16.84 8.15
N ASN A 119 -16.15 15.93 9.13
CA ASN A 119 -16.99 16.11 10.32
C ASN A 119 -16.21 16.57 11.57
N CYS A 120 -15.10 15.90 11.91
CA CYS A 120 -14.34 16.20 13.14
C CYS A 120 -12.99 16.89 12.88
N HIS A 121 -12.64 17.13 11.62
CA HIS A 121 -11.40 17.77 11.18
C HIS A 121 -10.09 17.06 11.59
N GLN A 122 -10.16 15.87 12.17
CA GLN A 122 -8.96 15.07 12.47
C GLN A 122 -8.36 14.46 11.19
N PRO A 123 -7.03 14.44 11.04
CA PRO A 123 -6.36 13.76 9.94
C PRO A 123 -6.61 12.25 10.01
N PHE A 124 -6.89 11.59 8.87
CA PHE A 124 -7.26 10.16 8.91
C PHE A 124 -6.75 9.30 7.75
N THR A 125 -6.54 9.84 6.55
CA THR A 125 -6.05 9.10 5.37
C THR A 125 -5.27 10.02 4.44
N SER A 126 -4.61 9.47 3.43
CA SER A 126 -3.92 10.28 2.41
C SER A 126 -4.90 10.74 1.31
N HIS A 127 -4.59 11.88 0.69
CA HIS A 127 -5.33 12.32 -0.51
C HIS A 127 -5.34 11.24 -1.60
N LYS A 128 -4.20 10.55 -1.76
CA LYS A 128 -4.02 9.54 -2.81
C LYS A 128 -4.90 8.30 -2.58
N GLU A 129 -5.01 7.82 -1.33
CA GLU A 129 -5.89 6.69 -0.97
C GLU A 129 -7.37 7.03 -1.19
N LEU A 130 -7.79 8.23 -0.75
CA LEU A 130 -9.16 8.70 -0.93
C LEU A 130 -9.52 8.82 -2.42
N ASN A 131 -8.66 9.46 -3.22
CA ASN A 131 -8.87 9.63 -4.65
C ASN A 131 -8.89 8.30 -5.40
N TYR A 132 -7.99 7.38 -5.05
CA TYR A 132 -7.98 6.03 -5.61
C TYR A 132 -9.29 5.29 -5.33
N THR A 133 -9.79 5.35 -4.10
CA THR A 133 -11.07 4.74 -3.72
C THR A 133 -12.24 5.33 -4.53
N ILE A 134 -12.30 6.65 -4.68
CA ILE A 134 -13.34 7.31 -5.49
C ILE A 134 -13.25 6.92 -6.96
N ALA A 135 -12.04 6.80 -7.50
CA ALA A 135 -11.83 6.35 -8.88
C ALA A 135 -12.34 4.91 -9.11
N LEU A 136 -12.12 4.00 -8.14
CA LEU A 136 -12.67 2.65 -8.19
C LEU A 136 -14.20 2.64 -8.16
N LEU A 137 -14.84 3.49 -7.33
CA LEU A 137 -16.30 3.59 -7.28
C LEU A 137 -16.90 4.08 -8.61
N LYS A 138 -16.22 4.99 -9.31
CA LYS A 138 -16.65 5.41 -10.66
C LYS A 138 -16.60 4.27 -11.68
N GLN A 139 -15.68 3.32 -11.50
CA GLN A 139 -15.55 2.16 -12.37
C GLN A 139 -16.53 1.03 -12.00
N SER A 140 -17.18 1.07 -10.84
CA SER A 140 -18.08 0.01 -10.38
C SER A 140 -19.51 0.10 -10.94
N GLY A 141 -19.78 1.01 -11.89
CA GLY A 141 -21.09 1.18 -12.53
C GLY A 141 -22.13 1.91 -11.67
N LEU A 142 -21.71 2.62 -10.62
CA LEU A 142 -22.59 3.49 -9.84
C LEU A 142 -22.95 4.75 -10.64
N ASN A 143 -24.15 5.30 -10.41
CA ASN A 143 -24.54 6.58 -10.98
C ASN A 143 -23.92 7.75 -10.19
N ASP A 144 -23.94 8.96 -10.77
CA ASP A 144 -23.28 10.13 -10.17
C ASP A 144 -23.82 10.50 -8.79
N GLU A 145 -25.13 10.34 -8.57
CA GLU A 145 -25.77 10.60 -7.27
C GLU A 145 -25.27 9.62 -6.19
N GLN A 146 -25.16 8.34 -6.53
CA GLN A 146 -24.60 7.32 -5.65
C GLN A 146 -23.13 7.59 -5.34
N ILE A 147 -22.34 8.00 -6.34
CA ILE A 147 -20.92 8.35 -6.16
C ILE A 147 -20.77 9.54 -5.22
N GLN A 148 -21.55 10.60 -5.39
CA GLN A 148 -21.54 11.76 -4.51
C GLN A 148 -21.88 11.39 -3.06
N ARG A 149 -22.90 10.54 -2.88
CA ARG A 149 -23.27 10.02 -1.55
C ARG A 149 -22.13 9.23 -0.91
N GLN A 150 -21.45 8.37 -1.67
CA GLN A 150 -20.30 7.61 -1.16
C GLN A 150 -19.12 8.53 -0.85
N GLN A 151 -18.85 9.53 -1.70
CA GLN A 151 -17.77 10.48 -1.50
C GLN A 151 -17.94 11.29 -0.20
N ALA A 152 -19.16 11.70 0.14
CA ALA A 152 -19.46 12.37 1.42
C ALA A 152 -19.19 11.48 2.65
N ILE A 153 -19.35 10.17 2.52
CA ILE A 153 -19.05 9.20 3.58
C ILE A 153 -17.55 8.91 3.63
N LEU A 154 -16.90 8.83 2.46
CA LEU A 154 -15.48 8.54 2.33
C LEU A 154 -14.58 9.69 2.81
N SER A 155 -15.06 10.93 2.74
CA SER A 155 -14.38 12.12 3.28
C SER A 155 -14.40 12.20 4.81
N CYS A 156 -15.06 11.26 5.49
CA CYS A 156 -15.07 11.16 6.94
C CYS A 156 -14.14 10.05 7.46
N CYS A 157 -13.55 10.28 8.63
CA CYS A 157 -12.74 9.30 9.35
C CYS A 157 -13.57 8.07 9.76
N PRO A 158 -12.94 6.92 10.08
CA PRO A 158 -13.65 5.69 10.43
C PRO A 158 -14.67 5.86 11.56
N GLU A 159 -14.34 6.66 12.58
CA GLU A 159 -15.23 6.89 13.73
C GLU A 159 -16.46 7.72 13.34
N CYS A 160 -16.29 8.86 12.68
CA CYS A 160 -17.42 9.66 12.21
C CYS A 160 -18.26 8.92 11.17
N ARG A 161 -17.64 8.13 10.29
CA ARG A 161 -18.34 7.26 9.34
C ARG A 161 -19.23 6.23 10.04
N ARG A 162 -18.73 5.65 11.14
CA ARG A 162 -19.47 4.70 11.97
C ARG A 162 -20.70 5.38 12.59
N GLN A 163 -20.53 6.57 13.16
CA GLN A 163 -21.63 7.34 13.76
C GLN A 163 -22.74 7.67 12.75
N LEU A 164 -22.36 8.19 11.57
CA LEU A 164 -23.29 8.46 10.47
C LEU A 164 -24.08 7.21 10.04
N SER A 165 -23.46 6.03 10.10
CA SER A 165 -24.10 4.76 9.76
C SER A 165 -25.11 4.32 10.83
N LEU A 166 -24.82 4.56 12.11
CA LEU A 166 -25.72 4.28 13.22
C LEU A 166 -26.96 5.19 13.16
N ASP A 167 -26.78 6.48 12.90
CA ASP A 167 -27.88 7.44 12.79
C ASP A 167 -28.87 7.07 11.69
N LYS A 168 -28.35 6.66 10.51
CA LYS A 168 -29.17 6.15 9.41
C LYS A 168 -30.01 4.93 9.81
N THR A 169 -29.42 4.02 10.58
CA THR A 169 -30.11 2.80 11.05
C THR A 169 -31.19 3.13 12.07
N SER A 170 -30.92 4.07 12.98
CA SER A 170 -31.90 4.56 13.96
C SER A 170 -33.09 5.26 13.31
N HIS A 171 -32.85 6.07 12.27
CA HIS A 171 -33.90 6.71 11.48
C HIS A 171 -34.75 5.68 10.72
N MET A 172 -34.12 4.67 10.11
CA MET A 172 -34.83 3.60 9.40
C MET A 172 -35.73 2.79 10.35
N GLY A 173 -35.28 2.51 11.58
CA GLY A 173 -36.09 1.87 12.62
C GLY A 173 -37.31 2.70 13.01
N LYS A 174 -37.18 4.02 13.14
CA LYS A 174 -38.31 4.93 13.41
C LYS A 174 -39.31 4.96 12.26
N VAL A 175 -38.85 5.03 11.01
CA VAL A 175 -39.72 5.05 9.83
C VAL A 175 -40.46 3.72 9.65
N MET A 176 -39.78 2.59 9.84
CA MET A 176 -40.43 1.28 9.78
C MET A 176 -41.43 1.08 10.92
N GLY A 177 -41.10 1.52 12.15
CA GLY A 177 -42.03 1.50 13.27
C GLY A 177 -43.29 2.35 13.02
N ALA A 178 -43.13 3.54 12.44
CA ALA A 178 -44.26 4.40 12.07
C ALA A 178 -45.14 3.76 10.98
N LYS A 179 -44.54 3.12 9.97
CA LYS A 179 -45.30 2.38 8.93
C LYS A 179 -46.03 1.16 9.48
N PHE A 180 -45.42 0.42 10.40
CA PHE A 180 -46.04 -0.73 11.06
C PHE A 180 -47.24 -0.32 11.92
N ALA A 181 -47.11 0.79 12.65
CA ALA A 181 -48.21 1.35 13.42
C ALA A 181 -49.38 1.82 12.53
N HIS A 182 -49.08 2.39 11.36
CA HIS A 182 -50.10 2.80 10.38
C HIS A 182 -50.83 1.59 9.77
N TYR A 183 -50.09 0.52 9.44
CA TYR A 183 -50.67 -0.72 8.93
C TYR A 183 -51.61 -1.40 9.95
N GLN A 184 -51.21 -1.46 11.22
CA GLN A 184 -52.04 -2.02 12.30
C GLN A 184 -53.32 -1.20 12.60
N GLN A 185 -53.33 0.08 12.25
CA GLN A 185 -54.51 0.94 12.37
C GLN A 185 -55.49 0.76 11.20
N GLU A 186 -55.00 0.36 10.02
CA GLU A 186 -55.83 0.07 8.85
C GLU A 186 -56.49 -1.32 8.92
N GLU A 187 -55.85 -2.32 9.57
CA GLU A 187 -56.45 -3.66 9.78
C GLU A 187 -57.53 -3.69 10.90
N ASN A 188 -57.53 -2.72 11.81
CA ASN A 188 -58.49 -2.63 12.93
C ASN A 188 -59.72 -1.75 12.64
N LYS A 189 -59.97 -1.44 11.36
CA LYS A 189 -61.12 -0.66 10.87
C LYS A 189 -61.99 -1.53 9.96
#